data_AF-A0A967BQF0-F1
#
_entry.id   AF-A0A967BQF0-F1
#
_cell.length_a   1.000
_cell.length_b   1.000
_cell.length_c   1.000
_cell.angle_alpha   90.00
_cell.angle_beta   90.00
_cell.angle_gamma   90.00
#
_symmetry.space_group_name_H-M   'P 1'
#
loop_
_entity.id
_entity.type
_entity.pdbx_description
1 polymer ?
#
loop_
_entity_poly.entity_id
_entity_poly.type
_entity_poly.pdbx_seq_one_letter_code
_entity_poly.pdbx_strand_id
1 'polypeptide(L)'
;SESIELQSLTSNVLESSLKEHFPEANVSSIHIIDFDENFVNFSGTIKVESGVEFSAEDQEKVYSDLSEQLGLEVNMELEIVPIVLIPSEIDVIE
;
A
#
# COMPACT_ATOMS: atom_id res chain seq x y z
N SER A 1 10.61 8.41 17.86
CA SER A 1 11.60 8.96 16.92
C SER A 1 10.85 9.31 15.66
N GLU A 2 11.20 10.41 15.01
CA GLU A 2 10.47 10.96 13.86
C GLU A 2 10.25 9.92 12.74
N SER A 3 11.22 9.03 12.52
CA SER A 3 11.11 7.93 11.54
C SER A 3 9.97 6.93 11.83
N ILE A 4 9.67 6.61 13.09
CA ILE A 4 8.59 5.69 13.46
C ILE A 4 7.22 6.35 13.24
N GLU A 5 7.12 7.64 13.55
CA GLU A 5 5.90 8.43 13.34
C GLU A 5 5.60 8.57 11.85
N LEU A 6 6.62 8.84 11.04
CA LEU A 6 6.51 8.91 9.59
C LEU A 6 6.08 7.57 8.97
N GLN A 7 6.70 6.45 9.36
CA GLN A 7 6.29 5.11 8.92
C GLN A 7 4.84 4.80 9.28
N SER A 8 4.41 5.16 10.48
CA SER A 8 3.05 4.91 10.96
C SER A 8 2.04 5.74 10.15
N LEU A 9 2.34 7.01 9.91
CA LEU A 9 1.49 7.91 9.11
C LEU A 9 1.36 7.40 7.67
N THR A 10 2.50 7.07 7.03
CA THR A 10 2.52 6.52 5.67
C THR A 10 1.75 5.22 5.57
N SER A 11 1.91 4.31 6.52
CA SER A 11 1.15 3.05 6.52
C SER A 11 -0.34 3.26 6.61
N ASN A 12 -0.79 4.18 7.47
CA ASN A 12 -2.21 4.46 7.64
C ASN A 12 -2.83 5.11 6.39
N VAL A 13 -2.12 6.07 5.78
CA VAL A 13 -2.59 6.74 4.57
C VAL A 13 -2.57 5.76 3.38
N LEU A 14 -1.49 5.01 3.20
CA LEU A 14 -1.38 3.99 2.14
C LEU A 14 -2.50 2.97 2.27
N GLU A 15 -2.74 2.44 3.47
CA GLU A 15 -3.81 1.46 3.71
C GLU A 15 -5.21 2.07 3.47
N SER A 16 -5.41 3.34 3.79
CA SER A 16 -6.69 4.03 3.57
C SER A 16 -6.95 4.26 2.08
N SER A 17 -6.01 4.87 1.35
CA SER A 17 -6.14 5.10 -0.09
C SER A 17 -6.27 3.78 -0.86
N LEU A 18 -5.50 2.75 -0.47
CA LEU A 18 -5.64 1.42 -1.08
C LEU A 18 -7.01 0.82 -0.83
N LYS A 19 -7.57 0.91 0.38
CA LYS A 19 -8.91 0.34 0.67
C LYS A 19 -10.04 1.06 -0.04
N GLU A 20 -9.90 2.34 -0.35
CA GLU A 20 -10.90 3.08 -1.12
C GLU A 20 -11.01 2.58 -2.57
N HIS A 21 -9.89 2.20 -3.18
CA HIS A 21 -9.84 1.71 -4.55
C HIS A 21 -9.92 0.17 -4.65
N PHE A 22 -9.34 -0.51 -3.67
CA PHE A 22 -9.17 -1.95 -3.57
C PHE A 22 -9.49 -2.41 -2.14
N PRO A 23 -10.78 -2.61 -1.79
CA PRO A 23 -11.19 -2.91 -0.41
C PRO A 23 -10.55 -4.19 0.17
N GLU A 24 -10.19 -5.15 -0.68
CA GLU A 24 -9.49 -6.38 -0.30
C GLU A 24 -7.96 -6.25 -0.29
N ALA A 25 -7.41 -5.08 -0.67
CA ALA A 25 -5.98 -4.83 -0.62
C ALA A 25 -5.48 -4.65 0.82
N ASN A 26 -4.29 -5.17 1.09
CA ASN A 26 -3.67 -5.06 2.39
C ASN A 26 -2.18 -4.72 2.27
N VAL A 27 -1.74 -3.74 3.05
CA VAL A 27 -0.33 -3.40 3.15
C VAL A 27 0.37 -4.44 4.01
N SER A 28 1.25 -5.24 3.42
CA SER A 28 1.99 -6.28 4.14
C SER A 28 3.24 -5.75 4.81
N SER A 29 3.93 -4.77 4.21
CA SER A 29 5.10 -4.12 4.79
C SER A 29 5.33 -2.74 4.17
N ILE A 30 5.90 -1.82 4.94
CA ILE A 30 6.43 -0.53 4.47
C ILE A 30 7.72 -0.25 5.24
N HIS A 31 8.73 0.22 4.54
CA HIS A 31 10.02 0.63 5.05
C HIS A 31 10.42 1.98 4.44
N ILE A 32 11.00 2.87 5.26
CA ILE A 32 11.66 4.07 4.73
C ILE A 32 13.04 3.66 4.24
N ILE A 33 13.33 3.94 2.98
CA ILE A 33 14.66 3.78 2.39
C ILE A 33 15.55 4.94 2.85
N ASP A 34 15.10 6.16 2.59
CA ASP A 34 15.72 7.43 2.98
C ASP A 34 14.68 8.55 2.99
N PHE A 35 15.01 9.66 3.65
CA PHE A 35 14.17 10.84 3.72
C PHE A 35 15.02 12.06 4.04
N ASP A 36 14.55 13.23 3.60
CA ASP A 36 15.08 14.52 3.99
C ASP A 36 13.94 15.52 4.27
N GLU A 37 14.26 16.80 4.28
CA GLU A 37 13.31 17.90 4.52
C GLU A 37 12.36 18.19 3.35
N ASN A 38 12.58 17.58 2.18
CA ASN A 38 11.81 17.80 0.96
C ASN A 38 11.17 16.51 0.41
N PHE A 39 11.80 15.35 0.61
CA PHE A 39 11.33 14.07 0.07
C PHE A 39 11.41 12.92 1.07
N VAL A 40 10.67 11.87 0.76
CA VAL A 40 10.78 10.58 1.42
C VAL A 40 10.63 9.46 0.40
N ASN A 41 11.52 8.47 0.48
CA ASN A 41 11.45 7.28 -0.33
C ASN A 41 11.05 6.08 0.52
N PHE A 42 10.02 5.37 0.09
CA PHE A 42 9.52 4.16 0.73
C PHE A 42 9.71 2.93 -0.15
N SER A 43 9.89 1.78 0.48
CA SER A 43 9.69 0.47 -0.14
C SER A 43 8.56 -0.24 0.61
N GLY A 44 7.65 -0.88 -0.11
CA GLY A 44 6.55 -1.61 0.51
C GLY A 44 6.07 -2.79 -0.31
N THR A 45 5.37 -3.69 0.37
CA THR A 45 4.68 -4.81 -0.27
C THR A 45 3.20 -4.68 -0.03
N ILE A 46 2.42 -4.67 -1.11
CA ILE A 46 0.96 -4.71 -1.03
C ILE A 46 0.48 -6.07 -1.50
N LYS A 47 -0.56 -6.58 -0.83
CA LYS A 47 -1.26 -7.78 -1.20
C LYS A 47 -2.59 -7.39 -1.80
N VAL A 48 -2.89 -7.84 -3.02
CA VAL A 48 -4.13 -7.54 -3.72
C VAL A 48 -4.79 -8.84 -4.18
N GLU A 49 -6.10 -8.85 -4.35
CA GLU A 49 -6.80 -10.03 -4.85
C GLU A 49 -6.27 -10.44 -6.24
N SER A 50 -6.10 -11.75 -6.46
CA SER A 50 -5.64 -12.26 -7.75
C SER A 50 -6.58 -11.88 -8.88
N GLY A 51 -6.06 -11.19 -9.91
CA GLY A 51 -6.84 -10.72 -11.06
C GLY A 51 -7.23 -9.24 -11.00
N VAL A 52 -6.94 -8.57 -9.89
CA VAL A 52 -7.02 -7.11 -9.79
C VAL A 52 -5.76 -6.50 -10.41
N GLU A 53 -5.94 -5.62 -11.39
CA GLU A 53 -4.85 -4.87 -11.99
C GLU A 53 -4.63 -3.59 -11.16
N PHE A 54 -3.42 -3.45 -10.60
CA PHE A 54 -2.99 -2.21 -9.97
C PHE A 54 -2.31 -1.36 -11.02
N SER A 55 -3.04 -0.39 -11.57
CA SER A 55 -2.58 0.40 -12.71
C SER A 55 -1.61 1.50 -12.28
N ALA A 56 -0.88 2.07 -13.24
CA ALA A 56 -0.03 3.24 -12.99
C ALA A 56 -0.83 4.46 -12.51
N GLU A 57 -2.10 4.60 -12.92
CA GLU A 57 -2.99 5.68 -12.46
C GLU A 57 -3.36 5.52 -10.98
N ASP A 58 -3.62 4.28 -10.54
CA ASP A 58 -3.91 3.99 -9.13
C ASP A 58 -2.67 4.24 -8.26
N GLN A 59 -1.49 3.85 -8.75
CA GLN A 59 -0.22 4.15 -8.11
C GLN A 59 0.02 5.65 -7.97
N GLU A 60 -0.23 6.43 -9.01
CA GLU A 60 -0.07 7.89 -9.00
C GLU A 60 -1.01 8.57 -8.00
N LYS A 61 -2.27 8.13 -7.91
CA LYS A 61 -3.23 8.64 -6.91
C LYS A 61 -2.75 8.38 -5.49
N VAL A 62 -2.34 7.16 -5.20
CA VAL A 62 -1.80 6.79 -3.89
C VAL A 62 -0.57 7.65 -3.53
N TYR A 63 0.31 7.94 -4.49
CA TYR A 63 1.50 8.76 -4.23
C TYR A 63 1.16 10.22 -4.03
N SER A 64 0.18 10.73 -4.79
CA SER A 64 -0.35 12.09 -4.63
C SER A 64 -0.97 12.29 -3.25
N ASP A 65 -1.83 11.36 -2.79
CA ASP A 65 -2.47 11.44 -1.47
C ASP A 65 -1.43 11.44 -0.35
N LEU A 66 -0.41 10.58 -0.48
CA LEU A 66 0.70 10.52 0.47
C LEU A 66 1.51 11.81 0.47
N SER A 67 1.81 12.37 -0.70
CA SER A 67 2.56 13.62 -0.81
C SER A 67 1.81 14.79 -0.18
N GLU A 68 0.49 14.88 -0.40
CA GLU A 68 -0.36 15.91 0.22
C GLU A 68 -0.42 15.77 1.74
N GLN A 69 -0.60 14.55 2.26
CA GLN A 69 -0.70 14.29 3.70
C GLN A 69 0.63 14.49 4.44
N LEU A 70 1.75 14.12 3.81
CA LEU A 70 3.08 14.23 4.39
C LEU A 70 3.68 15.62 4.19
N GLY A 71 3.20 16.40 3.22
CA GLY A 71 3.79 17.68 2.84
C GLY A 71 5.20 17.54 2.26
N LEU A 72 5.52 16.37 1.71
CA LEU A 72 6.82 16.00 1.16
C LEU A 72 6.63 15.37 -0.22
N GLU A 73 7.65 15.42 -1.07
CA GLU A 73 7.69 14.59 -2.27
C GLU A 73 7.81 13.12 -1.86
N VAL A 74 6.91 12.27 -2.37
CA VAL A 74 6.87 10.85 -2.01
C VAL A 74 7.26 10.03 -3.23
N ASN A 75 8.39 9.32 -3.12
CA ASN A 75 8.70 8.24 -4.03
C ASN A 75 8.47 6.92 -3.31
N MET A 76 7.89 5.94 -4.01
CA MET A 76 7.63 4.65 -3.39
C MET A 76 7.86 3.54 -4.40
N GLU A 77 8.46 2.45 -3.92
CA GLU A 77 8.63 1.21 -4.66
C GLU A 77 7.66 0.19 -4.06
N LEU A 78 6.62 -0.16 -4.81
CA LEU A 78 5.61 -1.13 -4.38
C LEU A 78 5.80 -2.47 -5.08
N GLU A 79 6.00 -3.52 -4.29
CA GLU A 79 5.86 -4.90 -4.75
C GLU A 79 4.42 -5.36 -4.57
N ILE A 80 3.80 -5.86 -5.64
CA ILE A 80 2.41 -6.32 -5.63
C ILE A 80 2.39 -7.85 -5.59
N VAL A 81 1.84 -8.40 -4.51
CA VAL A 81 1.72 -9.85 -4.30
C VAL A 81 0.25 -10.26 -4.42
N PRO A 82 -0.12 -11.13 -5.37
CA PRO A 82 -1.51 -11.59 -5.49
C PRO A 82 -1.86 -12.53 -4.33
N ILE A 83 -3.05 -12.31 -3.74
CA ILE A 83 -3.66 -13.23 -2.78
C ILE A 83 -4.41 -14.30 -3.57
N VAL A 84 -3.94 -15.55 -3.46
CA VAL A 84 -4.71 -16.70 -3.94
C VAL A 84 -5.81 -16.97 -2.93
N LEU A 85 -7.04 -16.61 -3.26
CA LEU A 85 -8.20 -17.12 -2.53
C LEU A 85 -8.29 -18.61 -2.80
N ILE A 86 -7.82 -19.42 -1.84
CA ILE A 86 -8.07 -20.85 -1.88
C ILE A 86 -9.57 -20.99 -1.63
N PRO A 87 -10.37 -21.48 -2.59
CA PRO A 87 -11.77 -21.78 -2.30
C PRO A 87 -11.80 -22.81 -1.17
N SER A 88 -12.33 -22.43 -0.01
CA SER A 88 -12.59 -23.38 1.08
C SER A 88 -13.47 -24.49 0.53
N GLU A 89 -13.00 -25.73 0.64
CA GLU A 89 -13.65 -26.91 0.08
C GLU A 89 -15.12 -27.01 0.49
N ILE A 90 -15.99 -26.95 -0.54
CA ILE A 90 -17.27 -27.63 -0.75
C ILE A 90 -17.92 -28.23 0.51
N ASP A 91 -19.08 -27.66 0.89
CA ASP A 91 -20.05 -28.31 1.77
C ASP A 91 -20.34 -29.75 1.29
N VAL A 92 -19.90 -30.73 2.07
CA VAL A 92 -20.38 -32.10 1.94
C VAL A 92 -21.83 -32.11 2.44
N ILE A 93 -22.78 -32.12 1.51
CA ILE A 93 -24.17 -32.42 1.82
C ILE A 93 -24.26 -33.94 2.04
N GLU A 94 -24.47 -34.39 3.28
CA GLU A 94 -24.99 -35.74 3.61
C GLU A 94 -26.52 -35.72 3.73
#